data_AF-A0A661R4C6-F1
#
_entry.id   AF-A0A661R4C6-F1
#
_cell.length_a   1.000
_cell.length_b   1.000
_cell.length_c   1.000
_cell.angle_alpha   90.00
_cell.angle_beta   90.00
_cell.angle_gamma   90.00
#
_symmetry.space_group_name_H-M   'P 1'
#
loop_
_entity.id
_entity.type
_entity.pdbx_description
1 polymer ?
#
loop_
_entity_poly.entity_id
_entity_poly.type
_entity_poly.pdbx_seq_one_letter_code
_entity_poly.pdbx_strand_id
1 'polypeptide(L)'
;MDLPEPVLSFEDIRKLLRLQYQEMYLSKSGGSPLWLHSFTVWAITAKLAARIPRFTIEERRLLELAALIHDIGKRSTRNQAILRQEKGGPVLHTATPDDIETELRPLMIDGALALSKSDIKTIWEFVLHHGLSEKQLKAATTPAFGLYSQVIRWADWLASMAAEEHLDFGVLERVKNGTQGVLDFTTVSVGRFPSPTTYLIIDKAVELYRQKGWEPLLILDDAVIFVGRCGLAIPEHSQLIERVASSMREETLRGYDIKIQYMRYEILSGEARKDPAVFLGANREHYEEILGDIEKGPVLFFRTLMDLYKHSGQLTSTIRKTKPIVDILIKAGGTKTITEAKEEWAKHLRIPAVEIGDVK
;
A
#
# COMPACT_ATOMS: atom_id res chain seq x y z
N MET A 1 2.46 -18.71 2.17
CA MET A 1 1.28 -19.21 1.43
C MET A 1 1.21 -18.32 0.22
N ASP A 2 1.51 -18.86 -0.96
CA ASP A 2 1.62 -18.04 -2.17
C ASP A 2 0.26 -17.42 -2.48
N LEU A 3 0.28 -16.12 -2.78
CA LEU A 3 -0.94 -15.42 -3.18
C LEU A 3 -1.44 -16.04 -4.48
N PRO A 4 -2.76 -16.16 -4.66
CA PRO A 4 -3.28 -16.65 -5.92
C PRO A 4 -2.88 -15.72 -7.06
N GLU A 5 -1.99 -16.20 -7.93
CA GLU A 5 -1.57 -15.44 -9.10
C GLU A 5 -2.68 -15.40 -10.16
N PRO A 6 -2.84 -14.27 -10.86
CA PRO A 6 -3.69 -14.21 -12.05
C PRO A 6 -3.22 -15.19 -13.12
N VAL A 7 -4.16 -15.70 -13.91
CA VAL A 7 -3.82 -16.61 -15.01
C VAL A 7 -3.34 -15.84 -16.24
N LEU A 8 -3.87 -14.64 -16.47
CA LEU A 8 -3.40 -13.76 -17.54
C LEU A 8 -2.09 -13.06 -17.16
N SER A 9 -1.20 -12.93 -18.14
CA SER A 9 0.01 -12.13 -17.96
C SER A 9 -0.31 -10.64 -17.94
N PHE A 10 0.50 -9.85 -17.23
CA PHE A 10 0.39 -8.38 -17.24
C PHE A 10 0.47 -7.78 -18.64
N GLU A 11 1.20 -8.40 -19.56
CA GLU A 11 1.29 -7.92 -20.94
C GLU A 11 -0.02 -8.13 -21.70
N ASP A 12 -0.71 -9.25 -21.50
CA ASP A 12 -2.02 -9.50 -22.13
C ASP A 12 -3.07 -8.51 -21.62
N ILE A 13 -3.08 -8.29 -20.30
CA ILE A 13 -3.96 -7.32 -19.64
C ILE A 13 -3.72 -5.92 -20.19
N ARG A 14 -2.44 -5.51 -20.29
CA ARG A 14 -2.05 -4.20 -20.81
C ARG A 14 -2.51 -4.01 -22.26
N LYS A 15 -2.35 -5.02 -23.11
CA LYS A 15 -2.79 -4.96 -24.52
C LYS A 15 -4.30 -4.80 -24.65
N LEU A 16 -5.10 -5.53 -23.87
CA LEU A 16 -6.57 -5.38 -23.84
C LEU A 16 -6.99 -3.98 -23.39
N LEU A 17 -6.44 -3.53 -22.26
CA LEU A 17 -6.84 -2.24 -21.69
C LEU A 17 -6.37 -1.06 -22.54
N ARG A 18 -5.30 -1.22 -23.32
CA ARG A 18 -4.81 -0.17 -24.23
C ARG A 18 -5.86 0.28 -25.23
N LEU A 19 -6.68 -0.65 -25.75
CA LEU A 19 -7.78 -0.31 -26.68
C LEU A 19 -8.83 0.59 -26.00
N GLN A 20 -9.05 0.38 -24.71
CA GLN A 20 -9.98 1.18 -23.92
C GLN A 20 -9.36 2.54 -23.51
N TYR A 21 -8.06 2.56 -23.25
CA TYR A 21 -7.29 3.72 -22.83
C TYR A 21 -7.06 4.74 -23.96
N GLN A 22 -6.69 4.29 -25.16
CA GLN A 22 -6.31 5.17 -26.27
C GLN A 22 -7.39 6.18 -26.66
N GLU A 23 -8.65 5.75 -26.61
CA GLU A 23 -9.82 6.57 -26.95
C GLU A 23 -10.45 7.25 -25.71
N MET A 24 -9.86 7.04 -24.52
CA MET A 24 -10.32 7.58 -23.24
C MET A 24 -11.83 7.34 -23.02
N TYR A 25 -12.28 6.12 -23.29
CA TYR A 25 -13.69 5.77 -23.12
C TYR A 25 -14.13 5.90 -21.65
N LEU A 26 -15.35 6.37 -21.45
CA LEU A 26 -15.97 6.50 -20.13
C LEU A 26 -16.69 5.20 -19.74
N SER A 27 -16.68 4.87 -18.44
CA SER A 27 -17.50 3.80 -17.84
C SER A 27 -18.80 4.30 -17.21
N LYS A 28 -18.76 5.52 -16.66
CA LYS A 28 -19.87 6.19 -15.96
C LYS A 28 -19.94 7.65 -16.38
N SER A 29 -21.11 8.28 -16.25
CA SER A 29 -21.31 9.70 -16.58
C SER A 29 -20.57 10.68 -15.67
N GLY A 30 -19.99 10.20 -14.56
CA GLY A 30 -19.12 10.97 -13.67
C GLY A 30 -17.67 11.12 -14.17
N GLY A 31 -17.34 10.58 -15.35
CA GLY A 31 -16.01 10.71 -15.95
C GLY A 31 -15.03 9.58 -15.64
N SER A 32 -15.45 8.54 -14.90
CA SER A 32 -14.60 7.40 -14.57
C SER A 32 -14.12 6.68 -15.85
N PRO A 33 -12.81 6.47 -16.05
CA PRO A 33 -12.28 5.80 -17.24
C PRO A 33 -12.70 4.33 -17.32
N LEU A 34 -13.04 3.87 -18.53
CA LEU A 34 -13.47 2.49 -18.77
C LEU A 34 -12.36 1.47 -18.48
N TRP A 35 -11.14 1.76 -18.92
CA TRP A 35 -9.99 0.87 -18.70
C TRP A 35 -9.70 0.64 -17.21
N LEU A 36 -9.89 1.66 -16.37
CA LEU A 36 -9.64 1.59 -14.93
C LEU A 36 -10.71 0.72 -14.25
N HIS A 37 -11.98 0.89 -14.65
CA HIS A 37 -13.08 0.03 -14.21
C HIS A 37 -12.81 -1.43 -14.58
N SER A 38 -12.55 -1.70 -15.86
CA SER A 38 -12.24 -3.05 -16.37
C SER A 38 -11.05 -3.69 -15.66
N PHE A 39 -9.99 -2.92 -15.38
CA PHE A 39 -8.82 -3.40 -14.62
C PHE A 39 -9.20 -3.77 -13.18
N THR A 40 -10.01 -2.95 -12.52
CA THR A 40 -10.46 -3.18 -11.15
C THR A 40 -11.34 -4.43 -11.07
N VAL A 41 -12.28 -4.57 -12.01
CA VAL A 41 -13.15 -5.76 -12.13
C VAL A 41 -12.32 -7.02 -12.38
N TRP A 42 -11.31 -6.97 -13.26
CA TRP A 42 -10.38 -8.08 -13.47
C TRP A 42 -9.60 -8.43 -12.20
N ALA A 43 -9.00 -7.46 -11.51
CA ALA A 43 -8.17 -7.71 -10.33
C ALA A 43 -8.97 -8.36 -9.20
N ILE A 44 -10.22 -7.92 -9.00
CA ILE A 44 -11.14 -8.53 -8.04
C ILE A 44 -11.52 -9.94 -8.50
N THR A 45 -11.89 -10.11 -9.77
CA THR A 45 -12.26 -11.40 -10.35
C THR A 45 -11.16 -12.43 -10.19
N ALA A 46 -9.91 -12.09 -10.52
CA ALA A 46 -8.76 -12.98 -10.40
C ALA A 46 -8.59 -13.49 -8.95
N LYS A 47 -8.69 -12.58 -7.96
CA LYS A 47 -8.58 -12.92 -6.53
C LYS A 47 -9.72 -13.79 -6.01
N LEU A 48 -10.96 -13.53 -6.47
CA LEU A 48 -12.13 -14.33 -6.09
C LEU A 48 -12.06 -15.72 -6.75
N ALA A 49 -11.88 -15.77 -8.06
CA ALA A 49 -11.89 -16.99 -8.85
C ALA A 49 -10.82 -17.98 -8.40
N ALA A 50 -9.63 -17.50 -8.05
CA ALA A 50 -8.54 -18.35 -7.58
C ALA A 50 -8.79 -19.03 -6.22
N ARG A 51 -9.78 -18.55 -5.46
CA ARG A 51 -10.18 -19.13 -4.17
C ARG A 51 -11.39 -20.07 -4.28
N ILE A 52 -12.06 -20.12 -5.44
CA ILE A 52 -13.20 -21.01 -5.68
C ILE A 52 -12.64 -22.36 -6.17
N PRO A 53 -12.66 -23.43 -5.37
CA PRO A 53 -11.92 -24.66 -5.67
C PRO A 53 -12.37 -25.41 -6.94
N ARG A 54 -13.61 -25.16 -7.38
CA ARG A 54 -14.18 -25.80 -8.56
C ARG A 54 -13.57 -25.29 -9.87
N PHE A 55 -13.09 -24.06 -9.91
CA PHE A 55 -12.68 -23.44 -11.16
C PHE A 55 -11.32 -23.97 -11.62
N THR A 56 -11.29 -24.50 -12.84
CA THR A 56 -10.07 -24.90 -13.53
C THR A 56 -9.25 -23.69 -13.97
N ILE A 57 -7.96 -23.89 -14.28
CA ILE A 57 -7.09 -22.83 -14.78
C ILE A 57 -7.65 -22.21 -16.07
N GLU A 58 -8.19 -23.02 -16.97
CA GLU A 58 -8.77 -22.53 -18.23
C GLU A 58 -10.04 -21.70 -17.97
N GLU A 59 -10.94 -22.18 -17.11
CA GLU A 59 -12.14 -21.39 -16.76
C GLU A 59 -11.78 -20.07 -16.09
N ARG A 60 -10.76 -20.06 -15.22
CA ARG A 60 -10.22 -18.82 -14.61
C ARG A 60 -9.67 -17.88 -15.68
N ARG A 61 -8.91 -18.39 -16.65
CA ARG A 61 -8.39 -17.62 -17.78
C ARG A 61 -9.52 -16.96 -18.58
N LEU A 62 -10.55 -17.72 -18.95
CA LEU A 62 -11.71 -17.21 -19.68
C LEU A 62 -12.52 -16.21 -18.85
N LEU A 63 -12.62 -16.43 -17.54
CA LEU A 63 -13.29 -15.53 -16.61
C LEU A 63 -12.52 -14.20 -16.44
N GLU A 64 -11.20 -14.24 -16.38
CA GLU A 64 -10.35 -13.04 -16.36
C GLU A 64 -10.48 -12.24 -17.66
N LEU A 65 -10.51 -12.91 -18.83
CA LEU A 65 -10.77 -12.25 -20.11
C LEU A 65 -12.16 -11.61 -20.13
N ALA A 66 -13.18 -12.34 -19.67
CA ALA A 66 -14.55 -11.84 -19.56
C ALA A 66 -14.62 -10.60 -18.66
N ALA A 67 -13.93 -10.58 -17.52
CA ALA A 67 -13.88 -9.43 -16.62
C ALA A 67 -13.27 -8.18 -17.29
N LEU A 68 -12.23 -8.32 -18.11
CA LEU A 68 -11.60 -7.20 -18.82
C LEU A 68 -12.49 -6.60 -19.91
N ILE A 69 -13.44 -7.37 -20.44
CA ILE A 69 -14.27 -6.96 -21.58
C ILE A 69 -15.78 -6.91 -21.29
N HIS A 70 -16.21 -7.16 -20.04
CA HIS A 70 -17.63 -7.28 -19.69
C HIS A 70 -18.48 -6.07 -20.13
N ASP A 71 -17.84 -4.90 -20.20
CA ASP A 71 -18.45 -3.61 -20.48
C ASP A 71 -18.06 -3.00 -21.84
N ILE A 72 -17.47 -3.77 -22.77
CA ILE A 72 -17.01 -3.23 -24.06
C ILE A 72 -18.12 -2.59 -24.89
N GLY A 73 -19.38 -2.98 -24.68
CA GLY A 73 -20.52 -2.35 -25.33
C GLY A 73 -20.62 -0.84 -25.03
N LYS A 74 -20.07 -0.36 -23.90
CA LYS A 74 -20.00 1.08 -23.56
C LYS A 74 -19.22 1.90 -24.57
N ARG A 75 -18.36 1.29 -25.39
CA ARG A 75 -17.51 1.97 -26.37
C ARG A 75 -18.24 2.46 -27.61
N SER A 76 -19.48 2.00 -27.85
CA SER A 76 -20.26 2.47 -29.00
C SER A 76 -20.44 3.99 -28.97
N THR A 77 -20.42 4.64 -30.14
CA THR A 77 -20.58 6.10 -30.26
C THR A 77 -21.83 6.60 -29.55
N ARG A 78 -22.93 5.85 -29.62
CA ARG A 78 -24.18 6.17 -28.92
C ARG A 78 -23.99 6.16 -27.40
N ASN A 79 -23.35 5.13 -26.84
CA ASN A 79 -23.17 5.02 -25.40
C ASN A 79 -22.20 6.07 -24.88
N GLN A 80 -21.12 6.37 -25.61
CA GLN A 80 -20.21 7.45 -25.24
C GLN A 80 -20.88 8.83 -25.28
N ALA A 81 -21.75 9.09 -26.27
CA ALA A 81 -22.55 10.33 -26.28
C ALA A 81 -23.49 10.42 -25.06
N ILE A 82 -24.07 9.29 -24.62
CA ILE A 82 -24.90 9.25 -23.39
C ILE A 82 -24.04 9.50 -22.15
N LEU A 83 -22.89 8.83 -22.03
CA LEU A 83 -21.99 8.96 -20.89
C LEU A 83 -21.39 10.37 -20.79
N ARG A 84 -21.12 11.02 -21.93
CA ARG A 84 -20.72 12.43 -22.02
C ARG A 84 -21.86 13.42 -21.83
N GLN A 85 -23.08 12.93 -21.59
CA GLN A 85 -24.28 13.74 -21.37
C GLN A 85 -24.70 14.57 -22.60
N GLU A 86 -24.22 14.21 -23.79
CA GLU A 86 -24.60 14.82 -25.07
C GLU A 86 -25.95 14.27 -25.58
N LYS A 87 -26.35 13.09 -25.11
CA LYS A 87 -27.59 12.41 -25.49
C LYS A 87 -28.27 11.78 -24.27
N GLY A 88 -29.61 11.80 -24.23
CA GLY A 88 -30.39 11.08 -23.22
C GLY A 88 -30.65 9.60 -23.57
N GLY A 89 -30.87 8.78 -22.55
CA GLY A 89 -31.32 7.39 -22.68
C GLY A 89 -30.44 6.39 -21.91
N PRO A 90 -30.83 5.10 -21.90
CA PRO A 90 -30.07 4.07 -21.21
C PRO A 90 -28.80 3.69 -21.97
N VAL A 91 -27.73 3.39 -21.22
CA VAL A 91 -26.49 2.82 -21.76
C VAL A 91 -26.67 1.31 -21.96
N LEU A 92 -26.75 0.88 -23.21
CA LEU A 92 -26.90 -0.54 -23.56
C LEU A 92 -25.54 -1.14 -23.84
N HIS A 93 -25.00 -1.91 -22.91
CA HIS A 93 -23.60 -2.33 -22.92
C HIS A 93 -23.38 -3.85 -22.95
N THR A 94 -24.44 -4.64 -23.09
CA THR A 94 -24.33 -6.08 -23.33
C THR A 94 -23.71 -6.33 -24.70
N ALA A 95 -22.53 -6.96 -24.71
CA ALA A 95 -21.82 -7.33 -25.94
C ALA A 95 -22.42 -8.58 -26.61
N THR A 96 -22.30 -8.65 -27.93
CA THR A 96 -22.56 -9.86 -28.72
C THR A 96 -21.31 -10.74 -28.80
N PRO A 97 -21.44 -12.03 -29.18
CA PRO A 97 -20.27 -12.87 -29.44
C PRO A 97 -19.32 -12.28 -30.50
N ASP A 98 -19.85 -11.63 -31.54
CA ASP A 98 -19.06 -11.01 -32.60
C ASP A 98 -18.28 -9.79 -32.08
N ASP A 99 -18.86 -9.01 -31.15
CA ASP A 99 -18.16 -7.91 -30.48
C ASP A 99 -16.98 -8.43 -29.66
N ILE A 100 -17.17 -9.53 -28.95
CA ILE A 100 -16.12 -10.18 -28.14
C ILE A 100 -15.02 -10.74 -29.03
N GLU A 101 -15.38 -11.42 -30.12
CA GLU A 101 -14.40 -11.92 -31.08
C GLU A 101 -13.57 -10.76 -31.67
N THR A 102 -14.23 -9.67 -32.04
CA THR A 102 -13.58 -8.48 -32.59
C THR A 102 -12.59 -7.87 -31.59
N GLU A 103 -12.97 -7.80 -30.31
CA GLU A 103 -12.12 -7.24 -29.27
C GLU A 103 -10.89 -8.10 -28.97
N LEU A 104 -11.05 -9.43 -28.98
CA LEU A 104 -9.97 -10.37 -28.66
C LEU A 104 -9.08 -10.69 -29.87
N ARG A 105 -9.55 -10.43 -31.10
CA ARG A 105 -8.84 -10.73 -32.35
C ARG A 105 -7.39 -10.23 -32.41
N PRO A 106 -7.04 -9.00 -31.99
CA PRO A 106 -5.65 -8.54 -32.02
C PRO A 106 -4.70 -9.47 -31.24
N LEU A 107 -5.17 -10.01 -30.11
CA LEU A 107 -4.37 -10.89 -29.25
C LEU A 107 -4.28 -12.32 -29.78
N MET A 108 -5.30 -12.75 -30.53
CA MET A 108 -5.30 -14.04 -31.21
C MET A 108 -4.31 -14.03 -32.38
N ILE A 109 -4.25 -12.93 -33.15
CA ILE A 109 -3.36 -12.78 -34.31
C ILE A 109 -1.89 -12.73 -33.88
N ASP A 110 -1.59 -12.02 -32.80
CA ASP A 110 -0.24 -11.92 -32.25
C ASP A 110 0.25 -13.21 -31.58
N GLY A 111 -0.58 -14.27 -31.55
CA GLY A 111 -0.29 -15.55 -30.89
C GLY A 111 -0.29 -15.49 -29.36
N ALA A 112 -0.68 -14.35 -28.77
CA ALA A 112 -0.70 -14.14 -27.33
C ALA A 112 -1.83 -14.92 -26.65
N LEU A 113 -2.95 -15.11 -27.35
CA LEU A 113 -4.09 -15.90 -26.86
C LEU A 113 -4.53 -16.93 -27.90
N ALA A 114 -4.33 -18.22 -27.62
CA ALA A 114 -5.03 -19.28 -28.33
C ALA A 114 -6.47 -19.36 -27.78
N LEU A 115 -7.45 -18.93 -28.59
CA LEU A 115 -8.88 -19.01 -28.27
C LEU A 115 -9.63 -19.68 -29.42
N SER A 116 -10.44 -20.68 -29.07
CA SER A 116 -11.38 -21.34 -29.96
C SER A 116 -12.70 -20.57 -30.05
N LYS A 117 -13.55 -20.92 -31.01
CA LYS A 117 -14.92 -20.37 -31.08
C LYS A 117 -15.76 -20.72 -29.84
N SER A 118 -15.51 -21.88 -29.22
CA SER A 118 -16.16 -22.23 -27.95
C SER A 118 -15.70 -21.32 -26.82
N ASP A 119 -14.43 -20.93 -26.77
CA ASP A 119 -13.92 -20.03 -25.74
C ASP A 119 -14.56 -18.65 -25.84
N ILE A 120 -14.67 -18.11 -27.06
CA ILE A 120 -15.40 -16.85 -27.32
C ILE A 120 -16.85 -16.94 -26.81
N LYS A 121 -17.52 -18.07 -27.07
CA LYS A 121 -18.88 -18.29 -26.59
C LYS A 121 -18.93 -18.38 -25.06
N THR A 122 -18.01 -19.07 -24.42
CA THR A 122 -17.94 -19.18 -22.96
C THR A 122 -17.66 -17.81 -22.31
N ILE A 123 -16.74 -17.03 -22.85
CA ILE A 123 -16.49 -15.64 -22.44
C ILE A 123 -17.77 -14.81 -22.57
N TRP A 124 -18.47 -14.94 -23.70
CA TRP A 124 -19.77 -14.28 -23.91
C TRP A 124 -20.79 -14.66 -22.83
N GLU A 125 -20.91 -15.94 -22.49
CA GLU A 125 -21.84 -16.40 -21.46
C GLU A 125 -21.46 -15.87 -20.06
N PHE A 126 -20.16 -15.75 -19.76
CA PHE A 126 -19.68 -15.22 -18.48
C PHE A 126 -20.00 -13.73 -18.33
N VAL A 127 -19.87 -12.93 -19.40
CA VAL A 127 -20.20 -11.48 -19.34
C VAL A 127 -21.70 -11.20 -19.23
N LEU A 128 -22.58 -12.22 -19.27
CA LEU A 128 -24.02 -12.06 -19.03
C LEU A 128 -24.34 -11.88 -17.54
N HIS A 129 -23.76 -10.86 -16.94
CA HIS A 129 -23.84 -10.55 -15.51
C HIS A 129 -24.99 -9.57 -15.17
N HIS A 130 -25.58 -8.89 -16.16
CA HIS A 130 -26.87 -8.20 -16.00
C HIS A 130 -28.04 -9.15 -16.28
N GLY A 131 -29.28 -8.74 -15.96
CA GLY A 131 -30.48 -9.59 -16.08
C GLY A 131 -30.55 -10.34 -17.42
N LEU A 132 -30.78 -11.66 -17.34
CA LEU A 132 -30.75 -12.56 -18.50
C LEU A 132 -32.10 -12.59 -19.21
N SER A 133 -32.11 -12.40 -20.53
CA SER A 133 -33.29 -12.71 -21.34
C SER A 133 -33.48 -14.21 -21.51
N GLU A 134 -34.73 -14.64 -21.74
CA GLU A 134 -35.05 -16.05 -22.02
C GLU A 134 -34.27 -16.58 -23.24
N LYS A 135 -34.04 -15.72 -24.25
CA LYS A 135 -33.25 -16.05 -25.44
C LYS A 135 -31.79 -16.33 -25.07
N GLN A 136 -31.19 -15.52 -24.20
CA GLN A 136 -29.82 -15.72 -23.74
C GLN A 136 -29.68 -17.00 -22.91
N LEU A 137 -30.65 -17.27 -22.03
CA LEU A 137 -30.71 -18.51 -21.24
C LEU A 137 -30.76 -19.76 -22.14
N LYS A 138 -31.57 -19.73 -23.20
CA LYS A 138 -31.69 -20.85 -24.15
C LYS A 138 -30.46 -21.02 -25.04
N ALA A 139 -29.68 -19.96 -25.27
CA ALA A 139 -28.49 -19.99 -26.11
C ALA A 139 -27.22 -20.44 -25.35
N ALA A 140 -27.23 -20.32 -24.02
CA ALA A 140 -26.12 -20.69 -23.16
C ALA A 140 -25.88 -22.20 -23.18
N THR A 141 -24.61 -22.59 -23.26
CA THR A 141 -24.17 -23.99 -23.37
C THR A 141 -23.13 -24.37 -22.31
N THR A 142 -22.48 -23.41 -21.68
CA THR A 142 -21.50 -23.67 -20.62
C THR A 142 -22.23 -24.15 -19.37
N PRO A 143 -21.90 -25.33 -18.84
CA PRO A 143 -22.49 -25.82 -17.59
C PRO A 143 -22.23 -24.82 -16.46
N ALA A 144 -23.29 -24.53 -15.69
CA ALA A 144 -23.21 -23.62 -14.55
C ALA A 144 -22.64 -22.22 -14.87
N PHE A 145 -22.80 -21.71 -16.10
CA PHE A 145 -22.34 -20.36 -16.50
C PHE A 145 -22.80 -19.26 -15.53
N GLY A 146 -23.97 -19.45 -14.91
CA GLY A 146 -24.53 -18.54 -13.90
C GLY A 146 -23.64 -18.33 -12.66
N LEU A 147 -22.79 -19.30 -12.31
CA LEU A 147 -21.80 -19.11 -11.23
C LEU A 147 -20.70 -18.14 -11.66
N TYR A 148 -20.18 -18.29 -12.88
CA TYR A 148 -19.13 -17.44 -13.44
C TYR A 148 -19.63 -16.01 -13.65
N SER A 149 -20.83 -15.85 -14.22
CA SER A 149 -21.44 -14.52 -14.39
C SER A 149 -21.75 -13.86 -13.05
N GLN A 150 -22.07 -14.64 -12.01
CA GLN A 150 -22.25 -14.12 -10.65
C GLN A 150 -20.93 -13.65 -10.02
N VAL A 151 -19.79 -14.30 -10.32
CA VAL A 151 -18.47 -13.80 -9.91
C VAL A 151 -18.15 -12.46 -10.57
N ILE A 152 -18.41 -12.33 -11.89
CA ILE A 152 -18.26 -11.03 -12.58
C ILE A 152 -19.19 -9.99 -11.96
N ARG A 153 -20.44 -10.34 -11.66
CA ARG A 153 -21.39 -9.42 -11.01
C ARG A 153 -20.89 -8.92 -9.66
N TRP A 154 -20.36 -9.81 -8.81
CA TRP A 154 -19.77 -9.39 -7.54
C TRP A 154 -18.56 -8.48 -7.75
N ALA A 155 -17.70 -8.80 -8.72
CA ALA A 155 -16.53 -7.99 -9.04
C ALA A 155 -16.91 -6.59 -9.57
N ASP A 156 -17.93 -6.49 -10.43
CA ASP A 156 -18.48 -5.22 -10.95
C ASP A 156 -19.08 -4.35 -9.83
N TRP A 157 -19.86 -4.95 -8.94
CA TRP A 157 -20.41 -4.24 -7.78
C TRP A 157 -19.32 -3.73 -6.83
N LEU A 158 -18.30 -4.55 -6.54
CA LEU A 158 -17.19 -4.14 -5.69
C LEU A 158 -16.30 -3.08 -6.36
N ALA A 159 -16.03 -3.22 -7.67
CA ALA A 159 -15.26 -2.24 -8.44
C ALA A 159 -15.95 -0.87 -8.48
N SER A 160 -17.29 -0.85 -8.47
CA SER A 160 -18.06 0.39 -8.41
C SER A 160 -17.78 1.21 -7.14
N MET A 161 -17.43 0.56 -6.01
CA MET A 161 -17.02 1.28 -4.79
C MET A 161 -15.71 2.06 -4.98
N ALA A 162 -14.80 1.54 -5.82
CA ALA A 162 -13.53 2.22 -6.12
C ALA A 162 -13.76 3.54 -6.86
N ALA A 163 -14.74 3.58 -7.76
CA ALA A 163 -15.09 4.78 -8.51
C ALA A 163 -15.80 5.84 -7.64
N GLU A 164 -16.42 5.42 -6.53
CA GLU A 164 -17.20 6.29 -5.65
C GLU A 164 -16.46 6.59 -4.33
N GLU A 165 -15.24 6.06 -4.17
CA GLU A 165 -14.31 6.26 -3.05
C GLU A 165 -14.95 6.07 -1.66
N HIS A 166 -15.97 5.21 -1.56
CA HIS A 166 -16.63 4.92 -0.29
C HIS A 166 -17.03 3.45 -0.17
N LEU A 167 -17.04 2.97 1.07
CA LEU A 167 -17.41 1.60 1.39
C LEU A 167 -18.94 1.44 1.43
N ASP A 168 -19.50 0.61 0.54
CA ASP A 168 -20.91 0.21 0.61
C ASP A 168 -21.05 -1.15 1.32
N PHE A 169 -21.44 -1.10 2.60
CA PHE A 169 -21.68 -2.29 3.41
C PHE A 169 -22.80 -3.18 2.89
N GLY A 170 -23.81 -2.61 2.24
CA GLY A 170 -24.93 -3.37 1.68
C GLY A 170 -24.50 -4.23 0.50
N VAL A 171 -23.65 -3.70 -0.38
CA VAL A 171 -23.03 -4.51 -1.45
C VAL A 171 -22.10 -5.55 -0.86
N LEU A 172 -21.27 -5.19 0.13
CA LEU A 172 -20.35 -6.13 0.77
C LEU A 172 -21.09 -7.30 1.40
N GLU A 173 -22.18 -7.05 2.14
CA GLU A 173 -22.99 -8.08 2.77
C GLU A 173 -23.64 -9.01 1.73
N ARG A 174 -24.12 -8.48 0.60
CA ARG A 174 -24.65 -9.31 -0.49
C ARG A 174 -23.58 -10.24 -1.07
N VAL A 175 -22.37 -9.75 -1.29
CA VAL A 175 -21.25 -10.57 -1.78
C VAL A 175 -20.89 -11.63 -0.74
N LYS A 176 -20.80 -11.25 0.54
CA LYS A 176 -20.51 -12.14 1.66
C LYS A 176 -21.51 -13.30 1.75
N ASN A 177 -22.80 -12.99 1.67
CA ASN A 177 -23.87 -13.99 1.69
C ASN A 177 -23.82 -14.91 0.46
N GLY A 178 -23.52 -14.35 -0.71
CA GLY A 178 -23.39 -15.13 -1.95
C GLY A 178 -22.18 -16.07 -1.99
N THR A 179 -21.18 -15.83 -1.15
CA THR A 179 -19.92 -16.59 -1.07
C THR A 179 -19.75 -17.36 0.23
N GLN A 180 -20.82 -17.44 1.03
CA GLN A 180 -20.83 -18.06 2.34
C GLN A 180 -20.29 -19.51 2.29
N GLY A 181 -19.36 -19.82 3.19
CA GLY A 181 -18.73 -21.14 3.29
C GLY A 181 -17.61 -21.38 2.28
N VAL A 182 -17.35 -20.43 1.38
CA VAL A 182 -16.22 -20.48 0.44
C VAL A 182 -15.21 -19.38 0.75
N LEU A 183 -15.68 -18.15 0.95
CA LEU A 183 -14.86 -16.97 1.19
C LEU A 183 -15.32 -16.22 2.43
N ASP A 184 -14.38 -15.62 3.14
CA ASP A 184 -14.65 -14.61 4.16
C ASP A 184 -14.15 -13.24 3.70
N PHE A 185 -14.84 -12.20 4.19
CA PHE A 185 -14.52 -10.81 3.93
C PHE A 185 -14.43 -10.05 5.24
N THR A 186 -13.52 -9.09 5.29
CA THR A 186 -13.38 -8.14 6.40
C THR A 186 -12.89 -6.80 5.87
N THR A 187 -13.05 -5.76 6.67
CA THR A 187 -12.74 -4.38 6.26
C THR A 187 -12.02 -3.64 7.36
N VAL A 188 -11.08 -2.79 6.97
CA VAL A 188 -10.56 -1.72 7.82
C VAL A 188 -10.98 -0.42 7.19
N SER A 189 -11.68 0.43 7.94
CA SER A 189 -12.04 1.78 7.51
C SER A 189 -11.52 2.78 8.53
N VAL A 190 -10.92 3.85 8.01
CA VAL A 190 -10.46 5.01 8.74
C VAL A 190 -11.54 6.05 8.56
N GLY A 191 -12.37 6.28 9.58
CA GLY A 191 -13.50 7.24 9.52
C GLY A 191 -13.09 8.71 9.46
N ARG A 192 -12.12 9.07 8.61
CA ARG A 192 -11.55 10.42 8.42
C ARG A 192 -11.17 10.60 6.95
N PHE A 193 -11.11 11.86 6.54
CA PHE A 193 -10.68 12.25 5.19
C PHE A 193 -9.29 11.68 4.83
N PRO A 194 -9.02 11.37 3.55
CA PRO A 194 -7.73 10.86 3.08
C PRO A 194 -6.57 11.79 3.44
N SER A 195 -5.55 11.23 4.09
CA SER A 195 -4.40 12.00 4.60
C SER A 195 -3.18 11.09 4.71
N PRO A 196 -1.96 11.63 4.87
CA PRO A 196 -0.76 10.81 5.10
C PRO A 196 -0.93 9.82 6.26
N THR A 197 -1.60 10.22 7.34
CA THR A 197 -1.92 9.34 8.47
C THR A 197 -2.90 8.24 8.07
N THR A 198 -3.91 8.55 7.27
CA THR A 198 -4.88 7.58 6.73
C THR A 198 -4.17 6.52 5.90
N TYR A 199 -3.28 6.93 4.99
CA TYR A 199 -2.51 6.01 4.16
C TYR A 199 -1.54 5.15 4.97
N LEU A 200 -0.91 5.71 6.02
CA LEU A 200 -0.07 4.92 6.93
C LEU A 200 -0.89 3.86 7.69
N ILE A 201 -2.10 4.21 8.16
CA ILE A 201 -2.98 3.24 8.83
C ILE A 201 -3.36 2.12 7.86
N ILE A 202 -3.74 2.46 6.62
CA ILE A 202 -4.07 1.50 5.57
C ILE A 202 -2.90 0.58 5.26
N ASP A 203 -1.69 1.13 5.08
CA ASP A 203 -0.47 0.38 4.82
C ASP A 203 -0.17 -0.64 5.93
N LYS A 204 -0.20 -0.19 7.20
CA LYS A 204 0.02 -1.08 8.35
C LYS A 204 -1.10 -2.08 8.56
N ALA A 205 -2.34 -1.74 8.22
CA ALA A 205 -3.43 -2.70 8.19
C ALA A 205 -3.17 -3.77 7.12
N VAL A 206 -2.79 -3.40 5.90
CA VAL A 206 -2.48 -4.36 4.84
C VAL A 206 -1.36 -5.33 5.25
N GLU A 207 -0.27 -4.82 5.81
CA GLU A 207 0.82 -5.67 6.33
C GLU A 207 0.33 -6.67 7.38
N LEU A 208 -0.42 -6.18 8.38
CA LEU A 208 -0.88 -6.98 9.52
C LEU A 208 -1.90 -8.05 9.11
N TYR A 209 -2.84 -7.69 8.23
CA TYR A 209 -3.85 -8.62 7.71
C TYR A 209 -3.22 -9.68 6.80
N ARG A 210 -2.24 -9.31 5.96
CA ARG A 210 -1.47 -10.28 5.14
C ARG A 210 -0.76 -11.33 6.00
N GLN A 211 -0.20 -10.94 7.16
CA GLN A 211 0.42 -11.89 8.09
C GLN A 211 -0.56 -12.93 8.65
N LYS A 212 -1.87 -12.63 8.65
CA LYS A 212 -2.94 -13.56 9.05
C LYS A 212 -3.59 -14.30 7.86
N GLY A 213 -3.05 -14.15 6.65
CA GLY A 213 -3.53 -14.84 5.45
C GLY A 213 -4.65 -14.11 4.70
N TRP A 214 -5.01 -12.89 5.12
CA TRP A 214 -5.95 -12.05 4.37
C TRP A 214 -5.26 -11.38 3.19
N GLU A 215 -5.95 -11.27 2.06
CA GLU A 215 -5.46 -10.54 0.90
C GLU A 215 -6.28 -9.26 0.70
N PRO A 216 -5.65 -8.09 0.46
CA PRO A 216 -6.38 -6.90 0.06
C PRO A 216 -7.12 -7.17 -1.25
N LEU A 217 -8.44 -7.08 -1.23
CA LEU A 217 -9.27 -7.21 -2.41
C LEU A 217 -9.37 -5.87 -3.15
N LEU A 218 -9.74 -4.82 -2.41
CA LEU A 218 -9.90 -3.46 -2.90
C LEU A 218 -9.35 -2.47 -1.86
N ILE A 219 -8.59 -1.48 -2.31
CA ILE A 219 -8.05 -0.38 -1.49
C ILE A 219 -8.76 0.89 -1.97
N LEU A 220 -9.45 1.55 -1.04
CA LEU A 220 -10.08 2.85 -1.18
C LEU A 220 -9.22 3.89 -0.46
N ASP A 221 -9.55 5.18 -0.60
CA ASP A 221 -8.75 6.24 0.01
C ASP A 221 -8.77 6.22 1.55
N ASP A 222 -9.86 5.75 2.14
CA ASP A 222 -10.06 5.69 3.59
C ASP A 222 -10.31 4.27 4.12
N ALA A 223 -10.29 3.25 3.26
CA ALA A 223 -10.64 1.90 3.65
C ALA A 223 -9.96 0.82 2.81
N VAL A 224 -9.88 -0.39 3.36
CA VAL A 224 -9.46 -1.59 2.63
C VAL A 224 -10.45 -2.70 2.88
N ILE A 225 -10.86 -3.36 1.80
CA ILE A 225 -11.62 -4.60 1.81
C ILE A 225 -10.64 -5.75 1.65
N PHE A 226 -10.72 -6.73 2.53
CA PHE A 226 -9.90 -7.94 2.49
C PHE A 226 -10.76 -9.16 2.17
N VAL A 227 -10.15 -10.13 1.49
CA VAL A 227 -10.72 -11.44 1.21
C VAL A 227 -9.82 -12.55 1.73
N GLY A 228 -10.42 -13.61 2.26
CA GLY A 228 -9.73 -14.73 2.88
C GLY A 228 -10.48 -16.04 2.72
N ARG A 229 -9.84 -17.13 3.14
CA ARG A 229 -10.54 -18.41 3.37
C ARG A 229 -11.42 -18.26 4.62
N CYS A 230 -12.44 -19.11 4.75
CA CYS A 230 -13.28 -19.08 5.94
C CYS A 230 -12.49 -19.38 7.21
N GLY A 231 -12.76 -18.62 8.28
CA GLY A 231 -12.20 -18.85 9.62
C GLY A 231 -10.79 -18.28 9.84
N LEU A 232 -10.31 -17.37 8.98
CA LEU A 232 -9.06 -16.66 9.25
C LEU A 232 -9.20 -15.75 10.49
N ALA A 233 -8.14 -15.70 11.29
CA ALA A 233 -8.09 -14.83 12.46
C ALA A 233 -8.02 -13.35 12.03
N ILE A 234 -8.80 -12.51 12.71
CA ILE A 234 -8.74 -11.06 12.55
C ILE A 234 -7.64 -10.54 13.50
N PRO A 235 -6.71 -9.69 13.02
CA PRO A 235 -5.73 -9.06 13.90
C PRO A 235 -6.39 -8.22 14.99
N GLU A 236 -5.75 -8.14 16.16
CA GLU A 236 -6.22 -7.27 17.23
C GLU A 236 -6.02 -5.80 16.89
N HIS A 237 -6.99 -4.96 17.25
CA HIS A 237 -6.95 -3.53 16.98
C HIS A 237 -5.74 -2.83 17.67
N SER A 238 -5.36 -3.29 18.87
CA SER A 238 -4.18 -2.82 19.61
C SER A 238 -2.89 -2.95 18.79
N GLN A 239 -2.71 -4.07 18.09
CA GLN A 239 -1.52 -4.32 17.26
C GLN A 239 -1.41 -3.34 16.10
N LEU A 240 -2.54 -2.94 15.50
CA LEU A 240 -2.56 -1.93 14.45
C LEU A 240 -2.17 -0.55 15.01
N ILE A 241 -2.76 -0.16 16.14
CA ILE A 241 -2.44 1.11 16.81
C ILE A 241 -0.94 1.19 17.13
N GLU A 242 -0.39 0.13 17.74
CA GLU A 242 1.02 0.07 18.11
C GLU A 242 1.93 0.22 16.89
N ARG A 243 1.65 -0.50 15.80
CA ARG A 243 2.42 -0.39 14.55
C ARG A 243 2.40 1.01 13.97
N VAL A 244 1.22 1.63 13.90
CA VAL A 244 1.07 3.00 13.37
C VAL A 244 1.83 3.99 14.26
N ALA A 245 1.65 3.91 15.58
CA ALA A 245 2.32 4.79 16.54
C ALA A 245 3.85 4.64 16.47
N SER A 246 4.36 3.41 16.37
CA SER A 246 5.79 3.13 16.20
C SER A 246 6.34 3.72 14.90
N SER A 247 5.66 3.52 13.76
CA SER A 247 6.09 4.10 12.48
C SER A 247 6.08 5.63 12.50
N MET A 248 5.04 6.25 13.05
CA MET A 248 5.00 7.72 13.17
C MET A 248 6.11 8.27 14.06
N ARG A 249 6.41 7.57 15.16
CA ARG A 249 7.51 7.94 16.06
C ARG A 249 8.85 7.82 15.34
N GLU A 250 9.08 6.73 14.62
CA GLU A 250 10.32 6.51 13.88
C GLU A 250 10.55 7.60 12.82
N GLU A 251 9.55 7.89 11.97
CA GLU A 251 9.65 8.95 10.95
C GLU A 251 9.86 10.33 11.58
N THR A 252 9.16 10.62 12.69
CA THR A 252 9.36 11.85 13.45
C THR A 252 10.81 11.97 13.91
N LEU A 253 11.42 10.89 14.38
CA LEU A 253 12.80 10.86 14.87
C LEU A 253 13.84 10.89 13.74
N ARG A 254 13.53 10.37 12.54
CA ARG A 254 14.38 10.54 11.35
C ARG A 254 14.43 11.99 10.87
N GLY A 255 13.34 12.73 11.03
CA GLY A 255 13.28 14.15 10.67
C GLY A 255 14.06 15.09 11.60
N TYR A 256 14.69 14.59 12.66
CA TYR A 256 15.49 15.43 13.56
C TYR A 256 16.79 15.88 12.88
N ASP A 257 17.00 17.18 12.82
CA ASP A 257 18.25 17.77 12.33
C ASP A 257 19.37 17.62 13.39
N ILE A 258 20.31 16.69 13.12
CA ILE A 258 21.43 16.40 14.01
C ILE A 258 22.52 17.46 13.81
N LYS A 259 22.40 18.57 14.53
CA LYS A 259 23.36 19.68 14.47
C LYS A 259 24.62 19.37 15.26
N ILE A 260 25.71 19.02 14.57
CA ILE A 260 27.02 18.75 15.19
C ILE A 260 27.91 20.00 15.42
N GLN A 261 27.51 21.17 14.93
CA GLN A 261 28.36 22.37 14.86
C GLN A 261 28.76 22.99 16.22
N TYR A 262 27.96 22.81 17.27
CA TYR A 262 28.27 23.38 18.59
C TYR A 262 27.88 22.42 19.72
N MET A 263 28.78 22.24 20.69
CA MET A 263 28.59 21.37 21.87
C MET A 263 27.40 21.77 22.77
N ARG A 264 26.87 23.00 22.63
CA ARG A 264 25.78 23.52 23.46
C ARG A 264 24.38 22.99 23.11
N TYR A 265 24.20 22.42 21.92
CA TYR A 265 22.89 21.94 21.48
C TYR A 265 22.69 20.48 21.93
N GLU A 266 21.55 20.17 22.54
CA GLU A 266 21.18 18.77 22.83
C GLU A 266 20.81 18.07 21.52
N ILE A 267 21.42 16.90 21.28
CA ILE A 267 21.06 16.01 20.17
C ILE A 267 19.78 15.25 20.56
N LEU A 268 19.71 14.72 21.78
CA LEU A 268 18.54 14.01 22.29
C LEU A 268 17.56 14.99 22.96
N SER A 269 16.85 15.78 22.18
CA SER A 269 15.78 16.67 22.68
C SER A 269 14.39 16.11 22.40
N GLY A 270 13.35 16.62 23.08
CA GLY A 270 11.95 16.26 22.79
C GLY A 270 11.65 14.75 22.89
N GLU A 271 11.18 14.15 21.79
CA GLU A 271 10.89 12.71 21.71
C GLU A 271 12.16 11.85 21.67
N ALA A 272 13.26 12.36 21.08
CA ALA A 272 14.55 11.66 21.05
C ALA A 272 15.11 11.44 22.47
N ARG A 273 14.79 12.34 23.40
CA ARG A 273 15.10 12.17 24.83
C ARG A 273 14.31 11.01 25.47
N LYS A 274 13.04 10.85 25.10
CA LYS A 274 12.15 9.88 25.74
C LYS A 274 12.49 8.45 25.33
N ASP A 275 12.96 8.27 24.09
CA ASP A 275 13.37 6.97 23.57
C ASP A 275 14.66 7.07 22.72
N PRO A 276 15.83 7.19 23.38
CA PRO A 276 17.11 7.34 22.68
C PRO A 276 17.47 6.13 21.81
N ALA A 277 17.01 4.93 22.17
CA ALA A 277 17.30 3.72 21.41
C ALA A 277 16.61 3.75 20.04
N VAL A 278 15.32 4.10 20.01
CA VAL A 278 14.58 4.26 18.74
C VAL A 278 15.16 5.42 17.92
N PHE A 279 15.55 6.53 18.55
CA PHE A 279 16.18 7.65 17.83
C PHE A 279 17.49 7.24 17.14
N LEU A 280 18.37 6.54 17.84
CA LEU A 280 19.65 6.05 17.29
C LEU A 280 19.42 5.01 16.19
N GLY A 281 18.44 4.13 16.35
CA GLY A 281 18.05 3.16 15.33
C GLY A 281 17.53 3.83 14.05
N ALA A 282 16.64 4.81 14.21
CA ALA A 282 16.05 5.58 13.10
C ALA A 282 17.11 6.36 12.30
N ASN A 283 18.16 6.84 12.97
CA ASN A 283 19.24 7.65 12.37
C ASN A 283 20.53 6.86 12.15
N ARG A 284 20.47 5.53 12.13
CA ARG A 284 21.66 4.67 12.15
C ARG A 284 22.64 4.97 11.01
N GLU A 285 22.16 5.03 9.78
CA GLU A 285 23.00 5.27 8.59
C GLU A 285 23.74 6.62 8.70
N HIS A 286 23.02 7.67 9.11
CA HIS A 286 23.60 8.99 9.33
C HIS A 286 24.65 9.00 10.45
N TYR A 287 24.40 8.26 11.54
CA TYR A 287 25.38 8.08 12.61
C TYR A 287 26.61 7.34 12.12
N GLU A 288 26.45 6.22 11.40
CA GLU A 288 27.56 5.42 10.88
C GLU A 288 28.43 6.24 9.90
N GLU A 289 27.81 7.05 9.05
CA GLU A 289 28.51 7.96 8.14
C GLU A 289 29.37 8.98 8.90
N ILE A 290 28.77 9.72 9.85
CA ILE A 290 29.48 10.77 10.59
C ILE A 290 30.51 10.19 11.55
N LEU A 291 30.24 9.05 12.17
CA LEU A 291 31.19 8.38 13.07
C LEU A 291 32.46 7.92 12.35
N GLY A 292 32.42 7.75 11.02
CA GLY A 292 33.58 7.48 10.19
C GLY A 292 34.48 8.70 9.93
N ASP A 293 34.01 9.92 10.20
CA ASP A 293 34.76 11.17 10.01
C ASP A 293 35.62 11.47 11.25
N ILE A 294 36.93 11.68 11.04
CA ILE A 294 37.92 11.87 12.13
C ILE A 294 37.67 13.16 12.92
N GLU A 295 37.11 14.20 12.29
CA GLU A 295 36.84 15.48 12.94
C GLU A 295 35.45 15.51 13.58
N LYS A 296 34.43 15.00 12.86
CA LYS A 296 33.02 15.09 13.28
C LYS A 296 32.57 13.92 14.13
N GLY A 297 33.10 12.72 13.90
CA GLY A 297 32.72 11.48 14.58
C GLY A 297 32.91 11.55 16.10
N PRO A 298 34.07 11.97 16.61
CA PRO A 298 34.28 12.14 18.05
C PRO A 298 33.28 13.12 18.67
N VAL A 299 32.96 14.23 17.99
CA VAL A 299 32.00 15.24 18.47
C VAL A 299 30.60 14.64 18.58
N LEU A 300 30.14 13.94 17.54
CA LEU A 300 28.83 13.26 17.55
C LEU A 300 28.75 12.22 18.67
N PHE A 301 29.76 11.35 18.79
CA PHE A 301 29.80 10.31 19.82
C PHE A 301 29.71 10.89 21.22
N PHE A 302 30.56 11.86 21.53
CA PHE A 302 30.64 12.42 22.88
C PHE A 302 29.39 13.23 23.25
N ARG A 303 28.79 13.96 22.32
CA ARG A 303 27.52 14.66 22.58
C ARG A 303 26.36 13.72 22.85
N THR A 304 26.23 12.68 22.03
CA THR A 304 25.22 11.64 22.21
C THR A 304 25.39 10.97 23.58
N LEU A 305 26.62 10.63 23.95
CA LEU A 305 26.93 10.04 25.25
C LEU A 305 26.59 10.98 26.41
N MET A 306 26.92 12.26 26.32
CA MET A 306 26.58 13.25 27.34
C MET A 306 25.07 13.36 27.54
N ASP A 307 24.30 13.45 26.45
CA ASP A 307 22.85 13.53 26.52
C ASP A 307 22.26 12.28 27.17
N LEU A 308 22.74 11.08 26.82
CA LEU A 308 22.32 9.82 27.45
C LEU A 308 22.57 9.82 28.97
N TYR A 309 23.75 10.25 29.43
CA TYR A 309 24.02 10.35 30.87
C TYR A 309 23.16 11.42 31.55
N LYS A 310 22.95 12.56 30.90
CA LYS A 310 22.14 13.65 31.43
C LYS A 310 20.68 13.21 31.60
N HIS A 311 20.12 12.51 30.61
CA HIS A 311 18.72 12.09 30.62
C HIS A 311 18.45 10.86 31.49
N SER A 312 19.43 9.97 31.66
CA SER A 312 19.33 8.84 32.59
C SER A 312 19.40 9.23 34.07
N GLY A 313 19.72 10.50 34.37
CA GLY A 313 19.94 10.96 35.76
C GLY A 313 21.21 10.40 36.40
N GLN A 314 22.01 9.63 35.66
CA GLN A 314 23.24 9.01 36.15
C GLN A 314 24.42 9.99 36.22
N LEU A 315 24.28 11.19 35.65
CA LEU A 315 25.29 12.25 35.63
C LEU A 315 25.51 12.90 37.02
N THR A 316 25.89 12.08 37.98
CA THR A 316 26.16 12.40 39.38
C THR A 316 27.59 12.94 39.55
N SER A 317 27.86 13.57 40.69
CA SER A 317 29.22 13.98 41.08
C SER A 317 30.20 12.80 41.08
N THR A 318 29.74 11.59 41.38
CA THR A 318 30.54 10.36 41.33
C THR A 318 30.91 9.96 39.90
N ILE A 319 29.98 10.00 38.94
CA ILE A 319 30.31 9.72 37.53
C ILE A 319 31.28 10.77 36.98
N ARG A 320 31.08 12.06 37.31
CA ARG A 320 32.01 13.12 36.89
C ARG A 320 33.43 12.91 37.41
N LYS A 321 33.58 12.44 38.66
CA LYS A 321 34.88 12.12 39.26
C LYS A 321 35.52 10.85 38.69
N THR A 322 34.72 9.86 38.30
CA THR A 322 35.22 8.54 37.82
C THR A 322 35.39 8.48 36.30
N LYS A 323 34.77 9.38 35.54
CA LYS A 323 34.90 9.51 34.08
C LYS A 323 35.34 10.93 33.68
N PRO A 324 36.64 11.26 33.81
CA PRO A 324 37.19 12.59 33.54
C PRO A 324 36.79 13.21 32.20
N ILE A 325 36.75 12.38 31.15
CA ILE A 325 36.37 12.80 29.80
C ILE A 325 34.96 13.41 29.77
N VAL A 326 34.00 12.85 30.53
CA VAL A 326 32.63 13.37 30.60
C VAL A 326 32.59 14.75 31.27
N ASP A 327 33.39 14.97 32.32
CA ASP A 327 33.48 16.28 33.00
C ASP A 327 34.12 17.35 32.10
N ILE A 328 35.18 17.00 31.37
CA ILE A 328 35.85 17.87 30.40
C ILE A 328 34.88 18.29 29.28
N LEU A 329 34.12 17.35 28.74
CA LEU A 329 33.18 17.61 27.65
C LEU A 329 32.00 18.48 28.08
N ILE A 330 31.51 18.32 29.32
CA ILE A 330 30.48 19.21 29.88
C ILE A 330 31.03 20.63 29.99
N LYS A 331 32.24 20.77 30.51
CA LYS A 331 32.93 22.06 30.63
C LYS A 331 33.25 22.66 29.25
N ALA A 332 33.35 21.85 28.19
CA ALA A 332 33.55 22.28 26.81
C ALA A 332 32.28 22.88 26.14
N GLY A 333 31.09 22.68 26.70
CA GLY A 333 29.80 22.97 26.03
C GLY A 333 29.22 24.39 26.12
N GLY A 334 29.85 25.31 26.85
CA GLY A 334 29.38 26.70 27.04
C GLY A 334 29.97 27.71 26.03
N THR A 335 29.88 29.01 26.33
CA THR A 335 30.44 30.09 25.48
C THR A 335 31.89 30.47 25.82
N LYS A 336 32.49 29.89 26.87
CA LYS A 336 33.84 30.19 27.41
C LYS A 336 34.83 29.00 27.35
N THR A 337 34.49 27.95 26.62
CA THR A 337 34.67 26.60 27.15
C THR A 337 35.76 25.74 26.54
N ILE A 338 36.37 26.18 25.43
CA ILE A 338 37.54 25.48 24.88
C ILE A 338 38.74 25.62 25.84
N THR A 339 38.93 26.79 26.46
CA THR A 339 40.03 27.03 27.41
C THR A 339 39.86 26.21 28.69
N GLU A 340 38.67 26.21 29.29
CA GLU A 340 38.37 25.43 30.50
C GLU A 340 38.47 23.91 30.25
N ALA A 341 38.05 23.44 29.08
CA ALA A 341 38.20 22.04 28.70
C ALA A 341 39.67 21.65 28.47
N LYS A 342 40.48 22.52 27.85
CA LYS A 342 41.93 22.32 27.68
C LYS A 342 42.64 22.25 29.04
N GLU A 343 42.30 23.13 29.97
CA GLU A 343 42.87 23.15 31.32
C GLU A 343 42.57 21.85 32.09
N GLU A 344 41.34 21.34 32.02
CA GLU A 344 41.00 20.07 32.67
C GLU A 344 41.58 18.85 31.97
N TRP A 345 41.64 18.86 30.64
CA TRP A 345 42.31 17.81 29.89
C TRP A 345 43.80 17.69 30.26
N ALA A 346 44.49 18.83 30.40
CA ALA A 346 45.88 18.86 30.85
C ALA A 346 46.05 18.30 32.28
N LYS A 347 45.16 18.66 33.22
CA LYS A 347 45.15 18.13 34.59
C LYS A 347 44.97 16.61 34.64
N HIS A 348 44.16 16.05 33.74
CA HIS A 348 43.85 14.62 33.74
C HIS A 348 44.90 13.73 33.04
N LEU A 349 45.68 14.27 32.09
CA LEU A 349 46.72 13.51 31.40
C LEU A 349 48.06 13.38 32.15
N ARG A 350 48.20 13.95 33.35
CA ARG A 350 49.50 14.14 34.03
C ARG A 350 50.57 14.77 33.12
N ILE A 351 50.14 15.55 32.13
CA ILE A 351 51.05 16.35 31.33
C ILE A 351 51.20 17.66 32.10
N PRO A 352 52.43 18.07 32.49
CA PRO A 352 52.64 19.39 33.08
C PRO A 352 52.06 20.43 32.12
N ALA A 353 51.38 21.45 32.64
CA ALA A 353 50.87 22.56 31.85
C ALA A 353 52.01 23.20 31.06
N VAL A 354 52.25 22.74 29.84
CA VAL A 354 53.13 23.41 28.89
C VAL A 354 52.29 24.53 28.30
N GLU A 355 52.83 25.73 28.46
CA GLU A 355 52.30 27.01 28.00
C GLU A 355 51.43 26.86 26.76
N ILE A 356 50.11 27.02 26.95
CA ILE A 356 49.18 27.25 25.87
C ILE A 356 49.48 28.66 25.38
N GLY A 357 50.44 28.76 24.46
CA GLY A 357 50.71 29.99 23.74
C GLY A 357 49.46 30.41 22.97
N ASP A 358 49.08 31.68 23.12
CA ASP A 358 48.09 32.35 22.31
C ASP A 358 48.46 32.22 20.83
N VAL A 359 47.71 31.41 20.09
CA VAL A 359 47.70 31.47 18.63
C VAL A 359 46.70 32.56 18.26
N LYS A 360 47.23 33.68 17.77
CA LYS A 360 46.49 34.78 17.13
C LYS A 360 45.68 34.32 15.93
#